data_AF-A0A100Y2B3-F1
#
_entry.id   AF-A0A100Y2B3-F1
#
_cell.length_a   1.000
_cell.length_b   1.000
_cell.length_c   1.000
_cell.angle_alpha   90.00
_cell.angle_beta   90.00
_cell.angle_gamma   90.00
#
_symmetry.space_group_name_H-M   'P 1'
#
loop_
_entity.id
_entity.type
_entity.pdbx_description
1 polymer ?
#
loop_
_entity_poly.entity_id
_entity_poly.type
_entity_poly.pdbx_seq_one_letter_code
_entity_poly.pdbx_strand_id
1 'polypeptide(L)'
;MPPSTASPAFAPPSTASVTRCYCVPGTPQARSAADWFFAADNQGCRDWSIPWPPQHPASTDPHVWLTEDPWHDENPERILEAEPLSRFLLQFTLHEASGIAPFNAWTLVMPVNRLEPLWDFLRPVPLSPFLPTYGADRFYAAPGLLASVSVDENQATVAFGALHRETLASLRRYDFPWARFDE
;
A
#
# COMPACT_ATOMS: atom_id res chain seq x y z
N MET A 1 -28.69 11.78 42.67
CA MET A 1 -27.64 12.46 41.89
C MET A 1 -26.50 11.47 41.68
N PRO A 2 -26.23 11.04 40.44
CA PRO A 2 -25.15 10.10 40.13
C PRO A 2 -23.80 10.81 40.01
N PRO A 3 -22.67 10.15 40.30
CA PRO A 3 -21.36 10.67 39.95
C PRO A 3 -21.00 10.35 38.49
N SER A 4 -20.32 11.33 37.90
CA SER A 4 -19.85 11.44 36.51
C SER A 4 -18.96 10.27 36.06
N THR A 5 -19.29 9.66 34.91
CA THR A 5 -18.43 8.75 34.16
C THR A 5 -17.39 9.55 33.37
N ALA A 6 -16.13 9.45 33.78
CA ALA A 6 -14.98 9.94 33.02
C ALA A 6 -14.77 9.11 31.74
N SER A 7 -14.51 9.80 30.62
CA SER A 7 -14.09 9.20 29.35
C SER A 7 -12.68 8.59 29.47
N PRO A 8 -12.39 7.44 28.82
CA PRO A 8 -11.04 6.92 28.78
C PRO A 8 -10.15 7.74 27.83
N ALA A 9 -8.99 8.13 28.36
CA ALA A 9 -7.95 8.86 27.67
C ALA A 9 -7.36 8.05 26.50
N PHE A 10 -7.21 8.72 25.36
CA PHE A 10 -6.52 8.23 24.18
C PHE A 10 -5.02 8.13 24.48
N ALA A 11 -4.47 6.92 24.50
CA ALA A 11 -3.03 6.72 24.59
C ALA A 11 -2.36 7.06 23.24
N PRO A 12 -1.23 7.77 23.21
CA PRO A 12 -0.54 8.07 21.96
C PRO A 12 0.11 6.81 21.38
N PRO A 13 0.11 6.60 20.04
CA PRO A 13 0.81 5.48 19.45
C PRO A 13 2.33 5.65 19.62
N SER A 14 2.92 4.64 20.24
CA SER A 14 4.34 4.45 20.50
C SER A 14 5.17 4.47 19.21
N THR A 15 6.32 5.14 19.34
CA THR A 15 7.52 5.17 18.50
C THR A 15 7.72 4.00 17.52
N ALA A 16 7.92 4.39 16.25
CA ALA A 16 8.66 3.74 15.17
C ALA A 16 9.03 2.25 15.37
N SER A 17 8.21 1.37 14.79
CA SER A 17 8.64 0.01 14.49
C SER A 17 9.34 -0.01 13.14
N VAL A 18 10.65 -0.28 13.16
CA VAL A 18 11.40 -0.70 11.97
C VAL A 18 10.88 -2.07 11.59
N THR A 19 10.06 -2.16 10.54
CA THR A 19 9.51 -3.44 10.08
C THR A 19 10.49 -4.11 9.12
N ARG A 20 11.06 -5.23 9.57
CA ARG A 20 11.72 -6.22 8.71
C ARG A 20 10.64 -7.00 7.96
N CYS A 21 10.86 -7.29 6.68
CA CYS A 21 10.18 -8.39 6.01
C CYS A 21 10.55 -9.68 6.76
N TYR A 22 9.63 -10.22 7.56
CA TYR A 22 9.79 -11.56 8.09
C TYR A 22 9.34 -12.54 7.00
N CYS A 23 10.24 -13.40 6.52
CA CYS A 23 9.81 -14.76 6.24
C CYS A 23 9.33 -15.31 7.58
N VAL A 24 8.02 -15.39 7.82
CA VAL A 24 7.49 -15.91 9.08
C VAL A 24 7.96 -17.36 9.22
N PRO A 25 8.90 -17.69 10.12
CA PRO A 25 9.32 -19.06 10.35
C PRO A 25 8.43 -19.58 11.48
N GLY A 26 7.26 -20.10 11.10
CA GLY A 26 6.29 -20.69 12.01
C GLY A 26 5.35 -21.53 11.17
N THR A 27 5.25 -22.81 11.49
CA THR A 27 4.53 -23.90 10.81
C THR A 27 3.47 -23.43 9.79
N PRO A 28 3.58 -23.81 8.50
CA PRO A 28 2.51 -23.58 7.54
C PRO A 28 1.32 -24.44 7.96
N GLN A 29 0.33 -23.84 8.61
CA GLN A 29 -0.93 -24.51 8.83
C GLN A 29 -1.65 -24.55 7.48
N ALA A 30 -1.92 -25.76 7.01
CA ALA A 30 -2.15 -26.11 5.62
C ALA A 30 -3.24 -25.26 4.95
N ARG A 31 -2.83 -24.18 4.28
CA ARG A 31 -3.49 -23.78 3.04
C ARG A 31 -3.17 -24.83 1.99
N SER A 32 -4.09 -25.05 1.06
CA SER A 32 -3.98 -26.12 0.07
C SER A 32 -2.55 -26.22 -0.48
N ALA A 33 -2.02 -27.42 -0.65
CA ALA A 33 -0.65 -27.67 -1.13
C ALA A 33 -0.35 -27.12 -2.55
N ALA A 34 -1.25 -26.28 -3.09
CA ALA A 34 -1.36 -25.80 -4.44
C ALA A 34 -0.91 -24.34 -4.64
N ASP A 35 -0.57 -23.58 -3.58
CA ASP A 35 -0.14 -22.18 -3.67
C ASP A 35 1.10 -21.90 -2.81
N TRP A 36 2.00 -21.03 -3.32
CA TRP A 36 3.15 -20.50 -2.59
C TRP A 36 2.89 -19.05 -2.17
N PHE A 37 2.83 -18.82 -0.86
CA PHE A 37 2.70 -17.51 -0.22
C PHE A 37 4.08 -16.83 -0.12
N PHE A 38 4.14 -15.55 -0.47
CA PHE A 38 5.42 -14.81 -0.46
C PHE A 38 5.34 -13.40 0.13
N ALA A 39 4.16 -12.81 0.31
CA ALA A 39 3.99 -11.49 0.91
C ALA A 39 2.66 -11.39 1.68
N ALA A 40 2.65 -10.64 2.77
CA ALA A 40 1.45 -10.27 3.53
C ALA A 40 1.47 -8.77 3.82
N ASP A 41 0.31 -8.17 3.99
CA ASP A 41 0.23 -6.79 4.46
C ASP A 41 0.58 -6.70 5.96
N ASN A 42 0.89 -5.50 6.41
CA ASN A 42 1.34 -5.25 7.78
C ASN A 42 0.28 -5.55 8.86
N GLN A 43 -0.99 -5.66 8.47
CA GLN A 43 -2.13 -5.93 9.36
C GLN A 43 -2.53 -7.41 9.36
N GLY A 44 -1.98 -8.22 8.45
CA GLY A 44 -2.35 -9.62 8.29
C GLY A 44 -3.77 -9.82 7.75
N CYS A 45 -4.38 -8.77 7.20
CA CYS A 45 -5.68 -8.80 6.55
C CYS A 45 -5.56 -9.30 5.11
N ARG A 46 -4.35 -9.24 4.52
CA ARG A 46 -4.14 -9.62 3.13
C ARG A 46 -2.86 -10.40 2.95
N ASP A 47 -2.89 -11.34 2.01
CA ASP A 47 -1.68 -11.93 1.48
C ASP A 47 -1.67 -12.15 -0.02
N TRP A 48 -0.46 -12.31 -0.54
CA TRP A 48 -0.20 -12.57 -1.93
C TRP A 48 0.48 -13.92 -2.14
N SER A 49 -0.01 -14.63 -3.14
CA SER A 49 0.45 -15.97 -3.50
C SER A 49 0.49 -16.19 -5.01
N ILE A 50 1.24 -17.21 -5.41
CA ILE A 50 1.20 -17.76 -6.77
C ILE A 50 0.89 -19.26 -6.73
N PRO A 51 0.35 -19.83 -7.81
CA PRO A 51 0.15 -21.28 -7.89
C PRO A 51 1.47 -22.06 -7.77
N TRP A 52 1.46 -23.12 -6.98
CA TRP A 52 2.58 -24.05 -6.78
C TRP A 52 2.11 -25.52 -6.72
N PRO A 53 2.64 -26.44 -7.54
CA PRO A 53 3.72 -26.25 -8.49
C PRO A 53 3.30 -25.36 -9.67
N PRO A 54 4.26 -24.78 -10.41
CA PRO A 54 3.96 -23.91 -11.54
C PRO A 54 3.08 -24.62 -12.57
N GLN A 55 1.94 -24.01 -12.91
CA GLN A 55 0.98 -24.59 -13.87
C GLN A 55 1.39 -24.40 -15.33
N HIS A 56 2.33 -23.47 -15.57
CA HIS A 56 2.86 -23.11 -16.88
C HIS A 56 4.37 -23.35 -16.94
N PRO A 57 4.98 -23.36 -18.14
CA PRO A 57 6.42 -23.45 -18.27
C PRO A 57 7.11 -22.44 -17.35
N ALA A 58 8.26 -22.81 -16.78
CA ALA A 58 9.01 -21.97 -15.85
C ALA A 58 9.40 -20.58 -16.42
N SER A 59 9.26 -20.38 -17.74
CA SER A 59 9.50 -19.11 -18.43
C SER A 59 8.32 -18.12 -18.37
N THR A 60 7.14 -18.54 -17.92
CA THR A 60 5.96 -17.67 -17.81
C THR A 60 5.94 -17.02 -16.43
N ASP A 61 5.93 -15.69 -16.40
CA ASP A 61 5.78 -14.91 -15.16
C ASP A 61 4.38 -15.19 -14.57
N PRO A 62 4.28 -15.82 -13.38
CA PRO A 62 3.00 -16.27 -12.85
C PRO A 62 2.12 -15.10 -12.41
N HIS A 63 0.80 -15.26 -12.56
CA HIS A 63 -0.15 -14.30 -12.01
C HIS A 63 -0.20 -14.37 -10.48
N VAL A 64 -0.35 -13.21 -9.85
CA VAL A 64 -0.42 -13.07 -8.40
C VAL A 64 -1.87 -13.02 -7.95
N TRP A 65 -2.18 -13.77 -6.89
CA TRP A 65 -3.46 -13.76 -6.21
C TRP A 65 -3.34 -13.03 -4.88
N LEU A 66 -4.18 -12.02 -4.69
CA LEU A 66 -4.50 -11.45 -3.39
C LEU A 66 -5.55 -12.34 -2.71
N THR A 67 -5.37 -12.64 -1.42
CA THR A 67 -6.36 -13.28 -0.57
C THR A 67 -6.75 -12.33 0.57
N GLU A 68 -8.04 -12.09 0.76
CA GLU A 68 -8.55 -11.23 1.85
C GLU A 68 -8.98 -12.00 3.09
N ASP A 69 -8.70 -11.39 4.25
CA ASP A 69 -8.88 -11.92 5.61
C ASP A 69 -8.65 -13.42 5.76
N PRO A 70 -7.53 -13.95 5.24
CA PRO A 70 -7.40 -15.38 4.99
C PRO A 70 -7.07 -16.19 6.25
N TRP A 71 -7.08 -15.53 7.41
CA TRP A 71 -6.91 -16.10 8.74
C TRP A 71 -8.18 -16.03 9.59
N HIS A 72 -9.17 -15.25 9.16
CA HIS A 72 -10.40 -14.97 9.92
C HIS A 72 -11.67 -15.36 9.16
N ASP A 73 -11.62 -15.51 7.83
CA ASP A 73 -12.70 -16.01 7.00
C ASP A 73 -12.53 -17.51 6.69
N GLU A 74 -13.62 -18.28 6.75
CA GLU A 74 -13.67 -19.69 6.36
C GLU A 74 -13.62 -19.88 4.84
N ASN A 75 -14.07 -18.87 4.06
CA ASN A 75 -14.04 -18.86 2.60
C ASN A 75 -13.49 -17.53 2.10
N PRO A 76 -12.18 -17.29 2.22
CA PRO A 76 -11.60 -16.00 1.92
C PRO A 76 -11.67 -15.68 0.43
N GLU A 77 -11.94 -14.42 0.11
CA GLU A 77 -12.02 -13.95 -1.27
C GLU A 77 -10.63 -13.95 -1.92
N ARG A 78 -10.56 -14.44 -3.16
CA ARG A 78 -9.35 -14.42 -3.99
C ARG A 78 -9.52 -13.50 -5.17
N ILE A 79 -8.62 -12.52 -5.27
CA ILE A 79 -8.65 -11.47 -6.28
C ILE A 79 -7.37 -11.54 -7.09
N LEU A 80 -7.48 -11.44 -8.41
CA LEU A 80 -6.33 -11.44 -9.30
C LEU A 80 -5.69 -10.04 -9.31
N GLU A 81 -4.39 -9.97 -9.04
CA GLU A 81 -3.63 -8.73 -9.24
C GLU A 81 -3.41 -8.45 -10.72
N ALA A 82 -3.33 -7.16 -11.06
CA ALA A 82 -3.20 -6.73 -12.46
C ALA A 82 -1.82 -7.04 -13.04
N GLU A 83 -0.77 -7.04 -12.22
CA GLU A 83 0.60 -7.35 -12.62
C GLU A 83 0.93 -8.84 -12.39
N PRO A 84 1.70 -9.47 -13.30
CA PRO A 84 2.32 -10.75 -13.01
C PRO A 84 3.48 -10.58 -12.02
N LEU A 85 3.95 -11.68 -11.42
CA LEU A 85 4.82 -11.69 -10.25
C LEU A 85 6.03 -10.76 -10.36
N SER A 86 6.79 -10.78 -11.45
CA SER A 86 8.00 -9.97 -11.56
C SER A 86 7.72 -8.46 -11.46
N ARG A 87 6.61 -8.01 -12.07
CA ARG A 87 6.17 -6.60 -12.06
C ARG A 87 5.40 -6.26 -10.78
N PHE A 88 4.65 -7.22 -10.26
CA PHE A 88 4.00 -7.12 -8.96
C PHE A 88 5.03 -6.92 -7.84
N LEU A 89 6.16 -7.63 -7.85
CA LEU A 89 7.20 -7.44 -6.84
C LEU A 89 7.78 -6.02 -6.85
N LEU A 90 7.92 -5.41 -8.03
CA LEU A 90 8.29 -3.99 -8.15
C LEU A 90 7.18 -3.08 -7.58
N GLN A 91 5.93 -3.35 -7.94
CA GLN A 91 4.76 -2.62 -7.47
C GLN A 91 4.62 -2.67 -5.93
N PHE A 92 4.71 -3.87 -5.36
CA PHE A 92 4.66 -4.13 -3.93
C PHE A 92 5.83 -3.45 -3.21
N THR A 93 7.04 -3.48 -3.79
CA THR A 93 8.19 -2.76 -3.24
C THR A 93 7.94 -1.24 -3.18
N LEU A 94 7.29 -0.65 -4.19
CA LEU A 94 6.92 0.77 -4.18
C LEU A 94 5.85 1.07 -3.13
N HIS A 95 4.86 0.20 -2.98
CA HIS A 95 3.85 0.31 -1.93
C HIS A 95 4.50 0.33 -0.53
N GLU A 96 5.31 -0.68 -0.24
CA GLU A 96 6.01 -0.80 1.04
C GLU A 96 6.97 0.38 1.27
N ALA A 97 7.77 0.75 0.26
CA ALA A 97 8.68 1.89 0.33
C ALA A 97 7.96 3.20 0.63
N SER A 98 6.74 3.39 0.11
CA SER A 98 5.89 4.53 0.43
C SER A 98 5.47 4.50 1.90
N GLY A 99 5.02 3.35 2.41
CA GLY A 99 4.58 3.21 3.79
C GLY A 99 5.70 3.35 4.85
N ILE A 100 6.93 2.98 4.50
CA ILE A 100 8.09 3.03 5.41
C ILE A 100 9.04 4.20 5.15
N ALA A 101 8.71 5.11 4.25
CA ALA A 101 9.57 6.26 3.96
C ALA A 101 9.82 7.08 5.24
N PRO A 102 11.01 7.67 5.44
CA PRO A 102 11.32 8.47 6.62
C PRO A 102 10.39 9.68 6.83
N PHE A 103 9.86 10.24 5.74
CA PHE A 103 8.94 11.38 5.76
C PHE A 103 7.73 11.08 4.88
N ASN A 104 6.53 11.16 5.44
CA ASN A 104 5.29 10.88 4.74
C ASN A 104 4.31 12.05 4.79
N ALA A 105 3.51 12.19 3.74
CA ALA A 105 2.32 13.01 3.76
C ALA A 105 1.20 12.31 3.00
N TRP A 106 -0.05 12.46 3.44
CA TRP A 106 -1.19 12.02 2.65
C TRP A 106 -2.39 12.93 2.83
N THR A 107 -3.19 13.02 1.78
CA THR A 107 -4.36 13.89 1.72
C THR A 107 -5.58 13.16 2.28
N LEU A 108 -6.54 13.95 2.77
CA LEU A 108 -7.95 13.56 2.73
C LEU A 108 -8.40 13.48 1.26
N VAL A 109 -9.63 13.02 1.06
CA VAL A 109 -10.30 13.03 -0.24
C VAL A 109 -10.35 14.46 -0.79
N MET A 110 -9.96 14.63 -2.06
CA MET A 110 -9.98 15.93 -2.75
C MET A 110 -10.42 15.80 -4.21
N PRO A 111 -10.87 16.90 -4.85
CA PRO A 111 -11.21 16.89 -6.27
C PRO A 111 -10.01 16.53 -7.18
N VAL A 112 -10.23 15.72 -8.22
CA VAL A 112 -9.18 15.23 -9.14
C VAL A 112 -8.37 16.37 -9.79
N ASN A 113 -9.00 17.50 -10.10
CA ASN A 113 -8.32 18.65 -10.71
C ASN A 113 -7.24 19.27 -9.80
N ARG A 114 -7.27 19.01 -8.48
CA ARG A 114 -6.18 19.45 -7.58
C ARG A 114 -4.88 18.70 -7.85
N LEU A 115 -4.91 17.58 -8.56
CA LEU A 115 -3.70 16.83 -8.94
C LEU A 115 -2.92 17.47 -10.09
N GLU A 116 -3.53 18.34 -10.90
CA GLU A 116 -2.91 18.89 -12.12
C GLU A 116 -1.48 19.41 -11.91
N PRO A 117 -1.17 20.19 -10.85
CA PRO A 117 0.17 20.71 -10.64
C PRO A 117 1.24 19.65 -10.32
N LEU A 118 0.83 18.41 -10.02
CA LEU A 118 1.76 17.32 -9.74
C LEU A 118 2.38 16.76 -11.02
N TRP A 119 1.67 16.85 -12.14
CA TRP A 119 2.10 16.27 -13.41
C TRP A 119 3.30 16.97 -14.03
N ASP A 120 3.59 18.20 -13.61
CA ASP A 120 4.78 18.94 -14.04
C ASP A 120 6.07 18.21 -13.66
N PHE A 121 6.12 17.56 -12.50
CA PHE A 121 7.35 16.99 -11.94
C PHE A 121 7.25 15.51 -11.61
N LEU A 122 6.06 14.98 -11.34
CA LEU A 122 5.86 13.54 -11.17
C LEU A 122 5.89 12.84 -12.53
N ARG A 123 6.48 11.64 -12.55
CA ARG A 123 6.46 10.75 -13.71
C ARG A 123 5.75 9.46 -13.34
N PRO A 124 4.81 8.98 -14.17
CA PRO A 124 4.12 7.73 -13.89
C PRO A 124 5.13 6.58 -13.92
N VAL A 125 5.05 5.69 -12.94
CA VAL A 125 5.74 4.41 -13.01
C VAL A 125 4.91 3.51 -13.94
N PRO A 126 5.51 2.86 -14.96
CA PRO A 126 4.77 2.13 -15.98
C PRO A 126 4.33 0.75 -15.46
N LEU A 127 3.49 0.74 -14.42
CA LEU A 127 2.84 -0.41 -13.81
C LEU A 127 1.32 -0.22 -13.85
N SER A 128 0.59 -1.32 -13.89
CA SER A 128 -0.84 -1.36 -13.68
C SER A 128 -1.21 -0.87 -12.27
N PRO A 129 -2.48 -0.56 -12.00
CA PRO A 129 -2.93 -0.21 -10.65
C PRO A 129 -2.66 -1.31 -9.62
N PHE A 130 -2.28 -0.93 -8.41
CA PHE A 130 -2.15 -1.82 -7.26
C PHE A 130 -3.50 -1.93 -6.56
N LEU A 131 -3.86 -3.14 -6.11
CA LEU A 131 -5.17 -3.40 -5.48
C LEU A 131 -6.33 -2.88 -6.36
N PRO A 132 -6.47 -3.37 -7.61
CA PRO A 132 -7.39 -2.81 -8.61
C PRO A 132 -8.87 -2.84 -8.21
N THR A 133 -9.27 -3.73 -7.30
CA THR A 133 -10.64 -3.83 -6.76
C THR A 133 -10.92 -2.82 -5.64
N TYR A 134 -9.89 -2.13 -5.14
CA TYR A 134 -9.99 -1.17 -4.02
C TYR A 134 -9.73 0.26 -4.52
N GLY A 135 -8.60 0.85 -4.13
CA GLY A 135 -8.21 2.20 -4.55
C GLY A 135 -7.64 2.27 -5.97
N ALA A 136 -7.24 1.12 -6.54
CA ALA A 136 -6.55 1.07 -7.82
C ALA A 136 -5.37 2.08 -7.87
N ASP A 137 -4.54 2.02 -6.84
CA ASP A 137 -3.44 2.96 -6.62
C ASP A 137 -2.45 2.92 -7.79
N ARG A 138 -2.13 4.11 -8.33
CA ARG A 138 -1.07 4.28 -9.33
C ARG A 138 0.15 4.95 -8.70
N PHE A 139 1.32 4.43 -9.02
CA PHE A 139 2.59 4.97 -8.52
C PHE A 139 3.19 6.00 -9.47
N TYR A 140 3.74 7.06 -8.89
CA TYR A 140 4.46 8.13 -9.57
C TYR A 140 5.74 8.45 -8.82
N ALA A 141 6.79 8.80 -9.55
CA ALA A 141 8.09 9.10 -8.95
C ALA A 141 8.65 10.44 -9.42
N ALA A 142 9.44 11.06 -8.54
CA ALA A 142 10.34 12.17 -8.81
C ALA A 142 11.62 11.98 -7.97
N PRO A 143 12.70 12.74 -8.20
CA PRO A 143 13.93 12.62 -7.41
C PRO A 143 13.65 12.72 -5.89
N GLY A 144 13.90 11.64 -5.16
CA GLY A 144 13.71 11.56 -3.71
C GLY A 144 12.25 11.50 -3.22
N LEU A 145 11.28 11.33 -4.14
CA LEU A 145 9.85 11.34 -3.84
C LEU A 145 9.13 10.20 -4.58
N LEU A 146 8.32 9.46 -3.85
CA LEU A 146 7.36 8.49 -4.36
C LEU A 146 5.96 8.96 -4.02
N ALA A 147 5.02 8.78 -4.94
CA ALA A 147 3.61 9.09 -4.72
C ALA A 147 2.73 7.89 -5.12
N SER A 148 1.73 7.60 -4.30
CA SER A 148 0.62 6.70 -4.59
C SER A 148 -0.63 7.54 -4.78
N VAL A 149 -1.31 7.38 -5.91
CA VAL A 149 -2.48 8.18 -6.28
C VAL A 149 -3.63 7.22 -6.58
N SER A 150 -4.71 7.33 -5.81
CA SER A 150 -5.98 6.65 -6.06
C SER A 150 -6.98 7.69 -6.59
N VAL A 151 -7.66 7.36 -7.69
CA VAL A 151 -8.59 8.26 -8.39
C VAL A 151 -9.88 7.51 -8.71
N ASP A 152 -11.00 8.09 -8.32
CA ASP A 152 -12.34 7.71 -8.78
C ASP A 152 -12.86 8.69 -9.85
N GLU A 153 -14.17 8.69 -10.13
CA GLU A 153 -14.79 9.61 -11.10
C GLU A 153 -14.41 11.09 -10.89
N ASN A 154 -14.43 11.60 -9.66
CA ASN A 154 -14.25 13.02 -9.35
C ASN A 154 -13.40 13.31 -8.11
N GLN A 155 -12.99 12.27 -7.40
CA GLN A 155 -12.24 12.33 -6.16
C GLN A 155 -10.90 11.63 -6.29
N ALA A 156 -9.94 12.10 -5.51
CA ALA A 156 -8.61 11.57 -5.45
C ALA A 156 -8.09 11.59 -4.01
N THR A 157 -7.23 10.63 -3.72
CA THR A 157 -6.34 10.63 -2.56
C THR A 157 -4.92 10.47 -3.03
N VAL A 158 -3.98 11.13 -2.35
CA VAL A 158 -2.56 10.99 -2.64
C VAL A 158 -1.81 10.73 -1.36
N ALA A 159 -0.92 9.75 -1.38
CA ALA A 159 0.11 9.54 -0.38
C ALA A 159 1.48 9.81 -1.01
N PHE A 160 2.37 10.42 -0.24
CA PHE A 160 3.75 10.72 -0.62
C PHE A 160 4.70 10.11 0.42
N GLY A 161 5.73 9.44 -0.07
CA GLY A 161 6.89 9.02 0.73
C GLY A 161 8.15 9.69 0.21
N ALA A 162 8.94 10.29 1.10
CA ALA A 162 10.18 10.98 0.77
C ALA A 162 11.36 10.48 1.62
N LEU A 163 12.53 10.44 0.99
CA LEU A 163 13.79 10.12 1.68
C LEU A 163 14.35 11.33 2.45
N HIS A 164 14.05 12.53 1.97
CA HIS A 164 14.58 13.78 2.51
C HIS A 164 13.44 14.71 2.91
N ARG A 165 13.62 15.37 4.06
CA ARG A 165 12.65 16.29 4.65
C ARG A 165 12.34 17.45 3.72
N GLU A 166 13.36 18.00 3.05
CA GLU A 166 13.19 19.15 2.16
C GLU A 166 12.35 18.80 0.93
N THR A 167 12.49 17.57 0.42
CA THR A 167 11.69 17.08 -0.70
C THR A 167 10.21 17.06 -0.33
N LEU A 168 9.86 16.51 0.85
CA LEU A 168 8.47 16.52 1.31
C LEU A 168 7.99 17.95 1.58
N ALA A 169 8.79 18.77 2.29
CA ALA A 169 8.44 20.15 2.65
C ALA A 169 8.08 21.01 1.43
N SER A 170 8.69 20.76 0.27
CA SER A 170 8.35 21.46 -0.98
C SER A 170 6.87 21.31 -1.38
N LEU A 171 6.20 20.23 -0.97
CA LEU A 171 4.79 19.97 -1.24
C LEU A 171 3.85 20.89 -0.44
N ARG A 172 4.33 21.57 0.60
CA ARG A 172 3.52 22.57 1.36
C ARG A 172 3.05 23.74 0.50
N ARG A 173 3.69 24.00 -0.63
CA ARG A 173 3.24 25.01 -1.59
C ARG A 173 1.87 24.69 -2.20
N TYR A 174 1.46 23.42 -2.15
CA TYR A 174 0.16 22.98 -2.61
C TYR A 174 -0.85 23.04 -1.47
N ASP A 175 -1.96 23.73 -1.72
CA ASP A 175 -3.10 23.78 -0.81
C ASP A 175 -3.92 22.49 -0.91
N PHE A 176 -3.33 21.38 -0.45
CA PHE A 176 -4.02 20.11 -0.33
C PHE A 176 -4.63 19.95 1.06
N PRO A 177 -5.78 19.26 1.18
CA PRO A 177 -6.36 18.95 2.48
C PRO A 177 -5.56 17.80 3.12
N TRP A 178 -4.40 18.11 3.72
CA TRP A 178 -3.52 17.11 4.34
C TRP A 178 -4.20 16.46 5.54
N ALA A 179 -4.30 15.12 5.53
CA ALA A 179 -4.66 14.34 6.71
C ALA A 179 -3.45 14.11 7.61
N ARG A 180 -2.28 13.94 6.98
CA ARG A 180 -0.98 13.91 7.64
C ARG A 180 0.06 14.60 6.77
N PHE A 181 1.00 15.28 7.43
CA PHE A 181 2.20 15.80 6.80
C PHE A 181 3.32 15.78 7.84
N ASP A 182 4.30 14.90 7.66
CA ASP A 182 5.45 14.82 8.56
C ASP A 182 6.28 16.11 8.48
N GLU A 183 6.67 16.62 9.64
CA GLU A 183 7.44 17.86 9.72
C GLU A 183 8.89 17.67 9.34
#